data_AF-B1FEN8-F1
#
_entry.id   AF-B1FEN8-F1
#
_cell.length_a   1.000
_cell.length_b   1.000
_cell.length_c   1.000
_cell.angle_alpha   90.00
_cell.angle_beta   90.00
_cell.angle_gamma   90.00
#
_symmetry.space_group_name_H-M   'P 1'
#
loop_
_entity.id
_entity.type
_entity.pdbx_description
1 polymer ?
#
loop_
_entity_poly.entity_id
_entity_poly.type
_entity_poly.pdbx_seq_one_letter_code
_entity_poly.pdbx_strand_id
1 'polypeptide(L)'
;MPGYFHRAIDVTLIVLGAVGTSHVGMTDMGSPHRLDPSLVAFVAALALSVFPACGTYSARCMKSLASAISRTTLAWFVVQMCGLVLLFMIHRSAPPLLPWFIYWTLVSGISLLVSHTATLVAFSVARPAWLGHWQTGYGIGGAAPASAGKARLSVPTWQIVKRCFDVVGGALLIVVLSPLLITLVVVVWCDGGPAFYGHVRVGRHGRKFRCMKFRSMVVNADQMLKQLLDTDPQARAEWESGFKLKNDVRVTRIGRLLRRTSLDELPQLWNVMRGEMSLVGPRPIVDEELVRYGADVKYYLQVRPGMTGLWQVSGRSNTDYATRVSLDVTYVRNWSLLRDVVILFRTIKVVVKGHGAY
;
A
#
# COMPACT_ATOMS: atom_id res chain seq x y z
N MET A 1 -19.15 26.33 -0.74
CA MET A 1 -18.64 25.69 0.49
C MET A 1 -17.58 24.59 0.29
N PRO A 2 -17.54 23.74 -0.77
CA PRO A 2 -16.59 22.61 -0.81
C PRO A 2 -15.10 22.98 -1.05
N GLY A 3 -14.79 24.17 -1.57
CA GLY A 3 -13.42 24.55 -1.91
C GLY A 3 -12.49 24.82 -0.72
N TYR A 4 -13.01 25.27 0.43
CA TYR A 4 -12.19 25.62 1.60
C TYR A 4 -11.57 24.39 2.27
N PHE A 5 -12.31 23.27 2.29
CA PHE A 5 -11.82 22.02 2.86
C PHE A 5 -10.64 21.44 2.08
N HIS A 6 -10.73 21.42 0.74
CA HIS A 6 -9.63 20.97 -0.11
C HIS A 6 -8.39 21.87 0.00
N ARG A 7 -8.58 23.19 0.09
CA ARG A 7 -7.48 24.14 0.34
C ARG A 7 -6.78 23.87 1.67
N ALA A 8 -7.54 23.56 2.72
CA ALA A 8 -6.96 23.24 4.03
C ALA A 8 -6.14 21.93 3.99
N ILE A 9 -6.64 20.91 3.29
CA ILE A 9 -5.89 19.66 3.07
C ILE A 9 -4.60 19.93 2.33
N ASP A 10 -4.65 20.68 1.22
CA ASP A 10 -3.47 20.94 0.39
C ASP A 10 -2.39 21.70 1.16
N VAL A 11 -2.76 22.74 1.91
CA VAL A 11 -1.84 23.46 2.80
C VAL A 11 -1.25 22.53 3.86
N THR A 12 -2.07 21.66 4.45
CA THR A 12 -1.61 20.69 5.45
C THR A 12 -0.59 19.72 4.85
N LEU A 13 -0.82 19.23 3.64
CA LEU A 13 0.10 18.31 2.94
C LEU A 13 1.43 19.00 2.59
N ILE A 14 1.39 20.27 2.20
CA ILE A 14 2.59 21.08 1.92
C ILE A 14 3.43 21.24 3.19
N VAL A 15 2.80 21.62 4.31
CA VAL A 15 3.47 21.83 5.60
C VAL A 15 3.99 20.50 6.17
N LEU A 16 3.19 19.43 6.14
CA LEU A 16 3.63 18.10 6.60
C LEU A 16 4.77 17.54 5.76
N GLY A 17 4.79 17.80 4.44
CA GLY A 17 5.93 17.44 3.60
C GLY A 17 7.22 18.16 4.03
N ALA A 18 7.13 19.41 4.45
CA ALA A 18 8.27 20.20 4.93
C ALA A 18 8.80 19.62 6.25
N VAL A 19 7.91 19.33 7.19
CA VAL A 19 8.24 18.69 8.47
C VAL A 19 8.82 17.29 8.27
N GLY A 20 8.28 16.49 7.35
CA GLY A 20 8.85 15.18 7.01
C GLY A 20 10.30 15.27 6.54
N THR A 21 10.64 16.33 5.83
CA THR A 21 11.99 16.57 5.32
C THR A 21 13.00 16.84 6.44
N SER A 22 12.61 17.54 7.51
CA SER A 22 13.49 17.78 8.66
C SER A 22 13.71 16.52 9.51
N HIS A 23 12.72 15.62 9.58
CA HIS A 23 12.85 14.36 10.32
C HIS A 23 13.72 13.29 9.63
N VAL A 24 13.85 13.35 8.30
CA VAL A 24 14.68 12.39 7.53
C VAL A 24 16.18 12.75 7.58
N GLY A 25 16.57 13.82 8.28
CA GLY A 25 17.97 14.25 8.39
C GLY A 25 18.57 14.78 7.09
N MET A 26 17.73 15.03 6.07
CA MET A 26 18.17 15.55 4.77
C MET A 26 18.65 17.01 4.84
N THR A 27 18.29 17.72 5.90
CA THR A 27 18.78 19.08 6.17
C THR A 27 20.25 19.11 6.58
N ASP A 28 20.81 17.99 7.04
CA ASP A 28 22.20 17.89 7.51
C ASP A 28 23.17 17.32 6.45
N MET A 29 22.68 16.90 5.27
CA MET A 29 23.52 16.44 4.15
C MET A 29 24.21 17.59 3.41
N GLY A 30 25.13 18.28 4.08
CA GLY A 30 26.08 19.22 3.46
C GLY A 30 25.48 20.53 2.92
N SER A 31 24.23 20.85 3.27
CA SER A 31 23.60 22.12 2.89
C SER A 31 23.74 23.12 4.05
N PRO A 32 24.32 24.32 3.85
CA PRO A 32 24.42 25.35 4.89
C PRO A 32 23.05 25.96 5.29
N HIS A 33 21.98 25.54 4.61
CA HIS A 33 20.64 26.11 4.76
C HIS A 33 19.69 25.08 5.38
N ARG A 34 19.38 25.27 6.67
CA ARG A 34 18.27 24.58 7.35
C ARG A 34 16.95 24.99 6.68
N LEU A 35 15.96 24.11 6.76
CA LEU A 35 14.60 24.37 6.27
C LEU A 35 14.04 25.66 6.90
N ASP A 36 13.87 26.70 6.07
CA ASP A 36 13.43 28.02 6.52
C ASP A 36 11.89 28.03 6.69
N PRO A 37 11.36 28.26 7.91
CA PRO A 37 9.92 28.36 8.12
C PRO A 37 9.24 29.44 7.27
N SER A 38 9.95 30.51 6.91
CA SER A 38 9.42 31.58 6.07
C SER A 38 9.16 31.11 4.63
N LEU A 39 10.02 30.23 4.09
CA LEU A 39 9.83 29.61 2.79
C LEU A 39 8.59 28.70 2.80
N VAL A 40 8.43 27.89 3.86
CA VAL A 40 7.26 27.00 4.01
C VAL A 40 5.97 27.80 4.08
N ALA A 41 5.95 28.87 4.88
CA ALA A 41 4.82 29.77 5.00
C ALA A 41 4.49 30.44 3.66
N PHE A 42 5.51 30.91 2.92
CA PHE A 42 5.34 31.49 1.59
C PHE A 42 4.75 30.50 0.59
N VAL A 43 5.32 29.30 0.48
CA VAL A 43 4.85 28.24 -0.42
C VAL A 43 3.40 27.85 -0.10
N ALA A 44 3.06 27.72 1.19
CA ALA A 44 1.70 27.44 1.64
C ALA A 44 0.72 28.56 1.29
N ALA A 45 1.10 29.82 1.53
CA ALA A 45 0.27 30.98 1.20
C ALA A 45 0.08 31.13 -0.32
N LEU A 46 1.13 30.88 -1.11
CA LEU A 46 1.06 30.94 -2.57
C LEU A 46 0.18 29.81 -3.13
N ALA A 47 0.20 28.62 -2.53
CA ALA A 47 -0.70 27.53 -2.93
C ALA A 47 -2.18 27.89 -2.76
N LEU A 48 -2.54 28.68 -1.74
CA LEU A 48 -3.92 29.14 -1.52
C LEU A 48 -4.46 30.02 -2.65
N SER A 49 -3.59 30.68 -3.44
CA SER A 49 -3.98 31.52 -4.57
C SER A 49 -3.79 30.81 -5.93
N VAL A 50 -2.68 30.11 -6.12
CA VAL A 50 -2.33 29.46 -7.40
C VAL A 50 -3.23 28.26 -7.71
N PHE A 51 -3.56 27.44 -6.72
CA PHE A 51 -4.38 26.24 -6.94
C PHE A 51 -5.80 26.60 -7.43
N PRO A 52 -6.52 27.54 -6.78
CA PRO A 52 -7.77 28.05 -7.33
C PRO A 52 -7.64 28.66 -8.72
N ALA A 53 -6.58 29.42 -8.99
CA ALA A 53 -6.36 30.06 -10.29
C ALA A 53 -6.16 29.05 -11.43
N CYS A 54 -5.48 27.93 -11.16
CA CYS A 54 -5.38 26.81 -12.11
C CYS A 54 -6.67 25.97 -12.22
N GLY A 55 -7.69 26.27 -11.41
CA GLY A 55 -8.98 25.59 -11.42
C GLY A 55 -8.93 24.16 -10.86
N THR A 56 -7.98 23.86 -9.96
CA THR A 56 -7.83 22.53 -9.34
C THR A 56 -9.09 22.07 -8.61
N TYR A 57 -9.83 23.01 -8.02
CA TYR A 57 -11.06 22.74 -7.28
C TYR A 57 -12.36 22.87 -8.10
N SER A 58 -12.26 23.03 -9.43
CA SER A 58 -13.44 23.24 -10.26
C SER A 58 -14.23 21.95 -10.51
N ALA A 59 -15.56 22.04 -10.62
CA ALA A 59 -16.41 20.89 -10.95
C ALA A 59 -16.08 20.26 -12.32
N ARG A 60 -15.40 20.99 -13.21
CA ARG A 60 -14.92 20.51 -14.52
C ARG A 60 -13.66 19.65 -14.38
N CYS A 61 -12.74 20.05 -13.49
CA CYS A 61 -11.62 19.23 -13.04
C CYS A 61 -12.12 17.89 -12.47
N MET A 62 -13.28 17.92 -11.80
CA MET A 62 -13.90 16.74 -11.18
C MET A 62 -14.44 15.66 -12.13
N LYS A 63 -14.40 15.89 -13.45
CA LYS A 63 -14.92 14.96 -14.47
C LYS A 63 -13.85 14.13 -15.17
N SER A 64 -12.58 14.51 -15.10
CA SER A 64 -11.50 13.85 -15.83
C SER A 64 -10.23 13.77 -15.00
N LEU A 65 -9.74 12.54 -14.81
CA LEU A 65 -8.51 12.25 -14.08
C LEU A 65 -7.31 12.96 -14.70
N ALA A 66 -7.19 12.94 -16.02
CA ALA A 66 -6.11 13.59 -16.75
C ALA A 66 -6.11 15.11 -16.55
N SER A 67 -7.30 15.74 -16.55
CA SER A 67 -7.42 17.19 -16.31
C SER A 67 -7.09 17.57 -14.86
N ALA A 68 -7.36 16.70 -13.88
CA ALA A 68 -7.03 16.98 -12.49
C ALA A 68 -5.55 16.85 -12.22
N ILE A 69 -4.92 15.80 -12.76
CA ILE A 69 -3.48 15.61 -12.68
C ILE A 69 -2.76 16.80 -13.33
N SER A 70 -3.09 17.16 -14.58
CA SER A 70 -2.40 18.23 -15.29
C SER A 70 -2.49 19.58 -14.59
N ARG A 71 -3.67 19.97 -14.10
CA ARG A 71 -3.88 21.24 -13.39
C ARG A 71 -3.18 21.27 -12.04
N THR A 72 -3.16 20.15 -11.32
CA THR A 72 -2.49 20.05 -10.02
C THR A 72 -0.97 20.11 -10.20
N THR A 73 -0.43 19.38 -11.20
CA THR A 73 0.99 19.43 -11.54
C THR A 73 1.41 20.83 -11.97
N LEU A 74 0.62 21.50 -12.82
CA LEU A 74 0.90 22.87 -13.24
C LEU A 74 0.91 23.85 -12.06
N ALA A 75 -0.15 23.82 -11.23
CA ALA A 75 -0.26 24.68 -10.06
C ALA A 75 0.91 24.47 -9.09
N TRP A 76 1.25 23.20 -8.85
CA TRP A 76 2.34 22.84 -7.96
C TRP A 76 3.71 23.29 -8.48
N PHE A 77 3.95 23.10 -9.78
CA PHE A 77 5.18 23.54 -10.42
C PHE A 77 5.36 25.06 -10.31
N VAL A 78 4.31 25.84 -10.55
CA VAL A 78 4.33 27.31 -10.38
C VAL A 78 4.68 27.70 -8.95
N VAL A 79 4.03 27.08 -7.96
CA VAL A 79 4.30 27.34 -6.53
C VAL A 79 5.78 27.05 -6.18
N GLN A 80 6.31 25.92 -6.66
CA GLN A 80 7.68 25.51 -6.37
C GLN A 80 8.73 26.36 -7.08
N MET A 81 8.48 26.77 -8.32
CA MET A 81 9.36 27.70 -9.03
C MET A 81 9.46 29.04 -8.31
N CYS A 82 8.35 29.58 -7.81
CA CYS A 82 8.35 30.79 -6.99
C CYS A 82 9.07 30.60 -5.66
N GLY A 83 8.89 29.43 -5.00
CA GLY A 83 9.62 29.09 -3.79
C GLY A 83 11.13 29.02 -4.01
N LEU A 84 11.57 28.43 -5.13
CA LEU A 84 12.98 28.36 -5.51
C LEU A 84 13.57 29.76 -5.78
N VAL A 85 12.82 30.65 -6.44
CA VAL A 85 13.23 32.04 -6.66
C VAL A 85 13.38 32.78 -5.33
N LEU A 86 12.42 32.63 -4.40
CA LEU A 86 12.52 33.24 -3.07
C LEU A 86 13.74 32.73 -2.30
N LEU A 87 13.96 31.41 -2.30
CA LEU A 87 15.12 30.79 -1.67
C LEU A 87 16.44 31.34 -2.26
N PHE A 88 16.51 31.50 -3.58
CA PHE A 88 17.66 32.11 -4.26
C PHE A 88 17.85 33.58 -3.87
N MET A 89 16.77 34.36 -3.77
CA MET A 89 16.82 35.76 -3.34
C MET A 89 17.31 35.92 -1.90
N ILE A 90 16.93 35.01 -1.00
CA ILE A 90 17.33 35.02 0.41
C ILE A 90 18.81 34.67 0.56
N HIS A 91 19.29 33.63 -0.14
CA HIS A 91 20.65 33.10 0.09
C HIS A 91 21.73 33.60 -0.90
N ARG A 92 21.34 34.29 -1.98
CA ARG A 92 22.22 34.97 -2.97
C ARG A 92 23.45 34.17 -3.46
N SER A 93 23.42 32.85 -3.36
CA SER A 93 24.46 31.92 -3.82
C SER A 93 23.78 30.84 -4.67
N ALA A 94 24.38 30.49 -5.81
CA ALA A 94 23.79 29.59 -6.80
C ALA A 94 23.28 28.29 -6.15
N PRO A 95 22.07 27.79 -6.45
CA PRO A 95 21.54 26.63 -5.76
C PRO A 95 22.17 25.34 -6.33
N PRO A 96 22.96 24.55 -5.58
CA PRO A 96 23.09 23.15 -5.91
C PRO A 96 21.80 22.49 -5.42
N LEU A 97 20.77 22.40 -6.27
CA LEU A 97 19.66 21.43 -6.18
C LEU A 97 19.54 20.76 -4.80
N LEU A 98 19.04 21.52 -3.82
CA LEU A 98 19.12 21.14 -2.41
C LEU A 98 18.35 19.82 -2.24
N PRO A 99 19.00 18.70 -1.84
CA PRO A 99 18.35 17.39 -1.81
C PRO A 99 17.06 17.39 -0.98
N TRP A 100 17.05 18.18 0.10
CA TRP A 100 15.87 18.40 0.92
C TRP A 100 14.74 19.12 0.17
N PHE A 101 15.04 20.11 -0.67
CA PHE A 101 14.03 20.86 -1.43
C PHE A 101 13.41 19.99 -2.53
N ILE A 102 14.22 19.17 -3.20
CA ILE A 102 13.74 18.18 -4.17
C ILE A 102 12.85 17.15 -3.47
N TYR A 103 13.32 16.60 -2.35
CA TYR A 103 12.54 15.63 -1.59
C TYR A 103 11.21 16.22 -1.12
N TRP A 104 11.23 17.42 -0.53
CA TRP A 104 10.02 18.11 -0.11
C TRP A 104 9.06 18.33 -1.29
N THR A 105 9.57 18.81 -2.43
CA THR A 105 8.82 19.05 -3.67
C THR A 105 8.14 17.79 -4.18
N LEU A 106 8.87 16.66 -4.19
CA LEU A 106 8.35 15.37 -4.63
C LEU A 106 7.31 14.83 -3.65
N VAL A 107 7.58 14.84 -2.35
CA VAL A 107 6.67 14.32 -1.32
C VAL A 107 5.35 15.09 -1.31
N SER A 108 5.40 16.41 -1.26
CA SER A 108 4.19 17.24 -1.24
C SER A 108 3.48 17.22 -2.60
N GLY A 109 4.21 17.26 -3.73
CA GLY A 109 3.62 17.15 -5.07
C GLY A 109 2.89 15.82 -5.30
N ILE A 110 3.50 14.70 -4.92
CA ILE A 110 2.88 13.38 -5.00
C ILE A 110 1.66 13.31 -4.06
N SER A 111 1.77 13.83 -2.83
CA SER A 111 0.67 13.82 -1.86
C SER A 111 -0.54 14.63 -2.35
N LEU A 112 -0.30 15.78 -3.00
CA LEU A 112 -1.35 16.61 -3.60
C LEU A 112 -2.03 15.89 -4.78
N LEU A 113 -1.25 15.25 -5.65
CA LEU A 113 -1.81 14.43 -6.73
C LEU A 113 -2.66 13.28 -6.19
N VAL A 114 -2.23 12.61 -5.13
CA VAL A 114 -3.00 11.56 -4.46
C VAL A 114 -4.28 12.11 -3.84
N SER A 115 -4.21 13.22 -3.11
CA SER A 115 -5.37 13.89 -2.51
C SER A 115 -6.44 14.26 -3.55
N HIS A 116 -6.01 14.86 -4.66
CA HIS A 116 -6.91 15.29 -5.73
C HIS A 116 -7.48 14.10 -6.50
N THR A 117 -6.68 13.08 -6.83
CA THR A 117 -7.20 11.87 -7.47
C THR A 117 -8.12 11.08 -6.54
N ALA A 118 -7.84 10.99 -5.24
CA ALA A 118 -8.72 10.40 -4.25
C ALA A 118 -10.04 11.17 -4.12
N THR A 119 -10.02 12.50 -4.19
CA THR A 119 -11.22 13.34 -4.22
C THR A 119 -12.07 13.06 -5.46
N LEU A 120 -11.46 12.92 -6.63
CA LEU A 120 -12.15 12.53 -7.87
C LEU A 120 -12.81 11.15 -7.75
N VAL A 121 -12.07 10.18 -7.21
CA VAL A 121 -12.58 8.82 -7.01
C VAL A 121 -13.71 8.85 -5.99
N ALA A 122 -13.54 9.55 -4.87
CA ALA A 122 -14.58 9.72 -3.87
C ALA A 122 -15.83 10.36 -4.48
N PHE A 123 -15.73 11.39 -5.32
CA PHE A 123 -16.89 12.04 -5.93
C PHE A 123 -17.54 11.22 -7.05
N SER A 124 -16.74 10.57 -7.90
CA SER A 124 -17.25 9.69 -8.97
C SER A 124 -17.92 8.43 -8.44
N VAL A 125 -17.51 7.97 -7.24
CA VAL A 125 -18.04 6.79 -6.58
C VAL A 125 -19.13 7.11 -5.55
N ALA A 126 -19.06 8.26 -4.85
CA ALA A 126 -20.05 8.65 -3.86
C ALA A 126 -21.36 9.11 -4.49
N ARG A 127 -21.36 9.61 -5.74
CA ARG A 127 -22.59 10.14 -6.34
C ARG A 127 -23.72 9.09 -6.50
N PRO A 128 -23.45 7.80 -6.81
CA PRO A 128 -24.46 6.74 -6.73
C PRO A 128 -24.56 6.06 -5.35
N ALA A 129 -23.48 6.04 -4.56
CA ALA A 129 -23.43 5.29 -3.30
C ALA A 129 -23.99 6.06 -2.09
N TRP A 130 -23.83 7.39 -2.05
CA TRP A 130 -24.21 8.23 -0.91
C TRP A 130 -25.73 8.37 -0.74
N LEU A 131 -26.49 8.21 -1.82
CA LEU A 131 -27.97 8.16 -1.80
C LEU A 131 -28.53 6.73 -1.63
N GLY A 132 -27.71 5.69 -1.78
CA GLY A 132 -28.18 4.28 -1.73
C GLY A 132 -27.76 3.49 -0.49
N HIS A 133 -26.76 3.91 0.28
CA HIS A 133 -26.13 3.05 1.29
C HIS A 133 -26.64 3.16 2.74
N TRP A 134 -27.58 4.08 3.04
CA TRP A 134 -28.10 4.25 4.41
C TRP A 134 -29.35 3.41 4.74
N GLN A 135 -29.88 2.60 3.81
CA GLN A 135 -31.12 1.83 4.05
C GLN A 135 -31.00 0.30 4.10
N THR A 136 -29.83 -0.32 3.90
CA THR A 136 -29.72 -1.77 4.06
C THR A 136 -28.69 -2.16 5.10
N GLY A 137 -29.18 -2.41 6.31
CA GLY A 137 -28.47 -3.13 7.37
C GLY A 137 -28.01 -4.49 6.86
N TYR A 138 -26.69 -4.71 6.90
CA TYR A 138 -26.07 -5.97 6.50
C TYR A 138 -26.20 -6.98 7.65
N GLY A 139 -27.34 -7.68 7.68
CA GLY A 139 -27.49 -8.94 8.39
C GLY A 139 -26.68 -10.04 7.70
N ILE A 140 -25.91 -10.78 8.49
CA ILE A 140 -25.35 -12.07 8.10
C ILE A 140 -26.55 -12.98 7.81
N GLY A 141 -26.79 -13.32 6.54
CA GLY A 141 -27.89 -14.22 6.16
C GLY A 141 -28.55 -13.99 4.80
N GLY A 142 -28.23 -12.92 4.07
CA GLY A 142 -28.82 -12.65 2.76
C GLY A 142 -27.79 -12.68 1.64
N ALA A 143 -27.70 -13.79 0.91
CA ALA A 143 -27.02 -13.82 -0.37
C ALA A 143 -27.79 -12.92 -1.35
N ALA A 144 -27.30 -11.70 -1.60
CA ALA A 144 -27.75 -10.92 -2.74
C ALA A 144 -27.50 -11.74 -4.02
N PRO A 145 -28.46 -11.85 -4.94
CA PRO A 145 -28.36 -12.76 -6.07
C PRO A 145 -27.14 -12.38 -6.91
N ALA A 146 -26.24 -13.35 -7.08
CA ALA A 146 -25.13 -13.25 -8.00
C ALA A 146 -25.71 -13.10 -9.40
N SER A 147 -25.71 -11.89 -9.94
CA SER A 147 -25.97 -11.68 -11.37
C SER A 147 -25.01 -12.58 -12.15
N ALA A 148 -25.54 -13.42 -13.03
CA ALA A 148 -24.83 -14.38 -13.87
C ALA A 148 -23.96 -13.71 -14.97
N GLY A 149 -23.28 -12.61 -14.63
CA GLY A 149 -22.32 -11.92 -15.47
C GLY A 149 -20.90 -12.41 -15.22
N LYS A 150 -20.04 -12.32 -16.25
CA LYS A 150 -18.60 -12.53 -16.12
C LYS A 150 -18.06 -11.71 -14.94
N ALA A 151 -17.19 -12.29 -14.11
CA ALA A 151 -16.58 -11.60 -12.98
C ALA A 151 -16.01 -10.25 -13.44
N ARG A 152 -16.30 -9.14 -12.75
CA ARG A 152 -15.97 -7.80 -13.25
C ARG A 152 -14.46 -7.62 -13.51
N LEU A 153 -13.60 -8.27 -12.72
CA LEU A 153 -12.15 -8.25 -12.92
C LEU A 153 -11.65 -9.04 -14.15
N SER A 154 -12.51 -9.83 -14.79
CA SER A 154 -12.15 -10.56 -16.01
C SER A 154 -12.17 -9.68 -17.26
N VAL A 155 -12.74 -8.47 -17.19
CA VAL A 155 -12.78 -7.52 -18.30
C VAL A 155 -11.43 -6.81 -18.45
N PRO A 156 -10.82 -6.76 -19.65
CA PRO A 156 -9.48 -6.18 -19.86
C PRO A 156 -9.35 -4.73 -19.40
N THR A 157 -10.36 -3.90 -19.62
CA THR A 157 -10.36 -2.48 -19.22
C THR A 157 -10.21 -2.32 -17.71
N TRP A 158 -10.96 -3.10 -16.93
CA TRP A 158 -10.87 -3.09 -15.47
C TRP A 158 -9.53 -3.60 -14.96
N GLN A 159 -8.90 -4.56 -15.65
CA GLN A 159 -7.56 -5.03 -15.31
C GLN A 159 -6.48 -3.97 -15.53
N ILE A 160 -6.63 -3.12 -16.54
CA ILE A 160 -5.73 -1.97 -16.78
C ILE A 160 -5.92 -0.94 -15.67
N VAL A 161 -7.17 -0.55 -15.37
CA VAL A 161 -7.48 0.41 -14.29
C VAL A 161 -6.91 -0.10 -12.95
N LYS A 162 -7.15 -1.37 -12.63
CA LYS A 162 -6.61 -2.04 -11.45
C LYS A 162 -5.08 -2.03 -11.44
N ARG A 163 -4.45 -2.29 -12.60
CA ARG A 163 -2.99 -2.28 -12.71
C ARG A 163 -2.41 -0.89 -12.50
N CYS A 164 -3.00 0.15 -13.08
CA CYS A 164 -2.59 1.54 -12.85
C CYS A 164 -2.71 1.91 -11.38
N PHE A 165 -3.83 1.56 -10.73
CA PHE A 165 -4.02 1.77 -9.30
C PHE A 165 -2.94 1.07 -8.46
N ASP A 166 -2.64 -0.19 -8.76
CA ASP A 166 -1.62 -0.97 -8.04
C ASP A 166 -0.21 -0.38 -8.19
N VAL A 167 0.17 0.07 -9.40
CA VAL A 167 1.50 0.65 -9.66
C VAL A 167 1.63 2.02 -8.99
N VAL A 168 0.62 2.88 -9.11
CA VAL A 168 0.64 4.22 -8.49
C VAL A 168 0.62 4.10 -6.96
N GLY A 169 -0.28 3.28 -6.41
CA GLY A 169 -0.36 3.06 -4.96
C GLY A 169 0.88 2.35 -4.41
N GLY A 170 1.42 1.37 -5.14
CA GLY A 170 2.65 0.67 -4.77
C GLY A 170 3.87 1.59 -4.77
N ALA A 171 4.03 2.42 -5.81
CA ALA A 171 5.10 3.41 -5.88
C ALA A 171 4.99 4.43 -4.75
N LEU A 172 3.79 4.94 -4.47
CA LEU A 172 3.54 5.85 -3.35
C LEU A 172 3.96 5.22 -2.02
N LEU A 173 3.52 3.99 -1.74
CA LEU A 173 3.86 3.27 -0.52
C LEU A 173 5.37 3.04 -0.40
N ILE A 174 6.06 2.71 -1.50
CA ILE A 174 7.52 2.56 -1.50
C ILE A 174 8.20 3.89 -1.15
N VAL A 175 7.78 5.01 -1.74
CA VAL A 175 8.37 6.32 -1.47
C VAL A 175 8.14 6.74 -0.02
N VAL A 176 6.89 6.66 0.45
CA VAL A 176 6.50 7.06 1.82
C VAL A 176 7.17 6.17 2.87
N LEU A 177 7.26 4.87 2.61
CA LEU A 177 7.87 3.91 3.54
C LEU A 177 9.38 3.74 3.31
N SER A 178 9.99 4.47 2.38
CA SER A 178 11.41 4.27 2.02
C SER A 178 12.38 4.38 3.20
N PRO A 179 12.24 5.33 4.15
CA PRO A 179 13.15 5.38 5.30
C PRO A 179 13.03 4.12 6.16
N LEU A 180 11.80 3.68 6.44
CA LEU A 180 11.52 2.46 7.18
C LEU A 180 12.03 1.22 6.46
N LEU A 181 11.78 1.09 5.15
CA LEU A 181 12.26 -0.03 4.34
C LEU A 181 13.78 -0.15 4.40
N ILE A 182 14.51 0.96 4.26
CA ILE A 182 15.98 0.99 4.36
C ILE A 182 16.42 0.55 5.76
N THR A 183 15.82 1.09 6.81
CA THR A 183 16.13 0.67 8.19
C THR A 183 15.91 -0.83 8.40
N LEU A 184 14.77 -1.38 7.94
CA LEU A 184 14.48 -2.80 8.07
C LEU A 184 15.46 -3.67 7.27
N VAL A 185 15.87 -3.24 6.07
CA VAL A 185 16.91 -3.94 5.29
C VAL A 185 18.20 -4.03 6.10
N VAL A 186 18.69 -2.90 6.64
CA VAL A 186 19.94 -2.86 7.41
C VAL A 186 19.84 -3.73 8.66
N VAL A 187 18.78 -3.57 9.45
CA VAL A 187 18.60 -4.34 10.69
C VAL A 187 18.54 -5.85 10.43
N VAL A 188 17.81 -6.28 9.40
CA VAL A 188 17.72 -7.71 9.04
C VAL A 188 19.04 -8.22 8.44
N TRP A 189 19.78 -7.38 7.72
CA TRP A 189 21.08 -7.76 7.18
C TRP A 189 22.13 -7.97 8.30
N CYS A 190 22.13 -7.08 9.30
CA CYS A 190 22.98 -7.19 10.50
C CYS A 190 22.65 -8.44 11.35
N ASP A 191 21.46 -9.03 11.20
CA ASP A 191 21.05 -10.29 11.83
C ASP A 191 21.70 -11.53 11.16
N GLY A 192 22.81 -11.36 10.43
CA GLY A 192 23.68 -12.45 9.96
C GLY A 192 23.30 -13.11 8.64
N GLY A 193 22.86 -12.35 7.62
CA GLY A 193 22.62 -12.89 6.27
C GLY A 193 21.65 -12.07 5.41
N PRO A 194 21.16 -12.59 4.27
CA PRO A 194 20.43 -11.78 3.30
C PRO A 194 19.13 -11.23 3.89
N ALA A 195 18.87 -9.94 3.65
CA ALA A 195 17.69 -9.26 4.18
C ALA A 195 16.37 -9.80 3.61
N PHE A 196 16.40 -10.34 2.38
CA PHE A 196 15.22 -10.79 1.66
C PHE A 196 15.15 -12.30 1.55
N TYR A 197 13.92 -12.82 1.63
CA TYR A 197 13.58 -14.21 1.38
C TYR A 197 12.41 -14.27 0.38
N GLY A 198 12.45 -15.21 -0.56
CA GLY A 198 11.44 -15.36 -1.60
C GLY A 198 10.77 -16.73 -1.54
N HIS A 199 9.50 -16.78 -1.13
CA HIS A 199 8.73 -18.03 -1.13
C HIS A 199 7.99 -18.21 -2.45
N VAL A 200 8.09 -19.38 -3.07
CA VAL A 200 7.38 -19.65 -4.32
C VAL A 200 5.88 -19.70 -4.06
N ARG A 201 5.11 -18.98 -4.88
CA ARG A 201 3.65 -18.89 -4.80
C ARG A 201 3.05 -18.93 -6.19
N VAL A 202 1.80 -19.38 -6.28
CA VAL A 202 1.02 -19.41 -7.51
C VAL A 202 0.45 -18.03 -7.79
N GLY A 203 0.72 -17.48 -8.97
CA GLY A 203 0.21 -16.19 -9.41
C GLY A 203 -0.89 -16.30 -10.47
N ARG A 204 -1.18 -15.17 -11.12
CA ARG A 204 -2.16 -15.09 -12.21
C ARG A 204 -1.78 -16.04 -13.35
N HIS A 205 -2.79 -16.74 -13.87
CA HIS A 205 -2.69 -17.79 -14.90
C HIS A 205 -1.77 -18.96 -14.48
N GLY A 206 -1.62 -19.19 -13.18
CA GLY A 206 -0.79 -20.28 -12.65
C GLY A 206 0.71 -19.99 -12.69
N ARG A 207 1.13 -18.79 -13.11
CA ARG A 207 2.55 -18.44 -13.17
C ARG A 207 3.13 -18.35 -11.77
N LYS A 208 4.14 -19.17 -11.50
CA LYS A 208 4.86 -19.17 -10.23
C LYS A 208 5.73 -17.92 -10.12
N PHE A 209 5.81 -17.34 -8.93
CA PHE A 209 6.67 -16.21 -8.64
C PHE A 209 7.23 -16.30 -7.22
N ARG A 210 8.33 -15.60 -6.96
CA ARG A 210 8.92 -15.49 -5.62
C ARG A 210 8.23 -14.36 -4.87
N CYS A 211 7.33 -14.70 -3.94
CA CYS A 211 6.70 -13.77 -3.02
C CYS A 211 7.74 -13.30 -2.00
N MET A 212 8.14 -12.04 -2.11
CA MET A 212 9.25 -11.45 -1.36
C MET A 212 8.83 -11.13 0.06
N LYS A 213 9.71 -11.40 1.02
CA LYS A 213 9.56 -11.04 2.43
C LYS A 213 10.90 -10.62 3.00
N PHE A 214 10.88 -9.92 4.13
CA PHE A 214 12.08 -9.83 4.95
C PHE A 214 12.35 -11.18 5.59
N ARG A 215 13.63 -11.55 5.64
CA ARG A 215 14.07 -12.74 6.34
C ARG A 215 13.74 -12.59 7.82
N SER A 216 12.97 -13.54 8.35
CA SER A 216 12.57 -13.57 9.76
C SER A 216 13.11 -14.79 10.51
N MET A 217 13.90 -15.63 9.82
CA MET A 217 14.42 -16.90 10.31
C MET A 217 15.92 -16.97 10.06
N VAL A 218 16.63 -17.76 10.88
CA VAL A 218 18.05 -18.05 10.68
C VAL A 218 18.32 -18.69 9.32
N VAL A 219 19.52 -18.50 8.76
CA VAL A 219 19.87 -18.94 7.39
C VAL A 219 19.71 -20.45 7.21
N ASN A 220 20.00 -21.23 8.23
CA ASN A 220 19.92 -22.70 8.26
C ASN A 220 18.61 -23.23 8.87
N ALA A 221 17.51 -22.47 8.78
CA ALA A 221 16.23 -22.81 9.40
C ALA A 221 15.70 -24.20 9.00
N ASP A 222 15.87 -24.64 7.75
CA ASP A 222 15.38 -25.96 7.31
C ASP A 222 16.17 -27.11 7.94
N GLN A 223 17.49 -26.97 8.05
CA GLN A 223 18.35 -27.96 8.71
C GLN A 223 18.04 -28.02 10.21
N MET A 224 17.84 -26.85 10.84
CA MET A 224 17.48 -26.75 12.25
C MET A 224 16.10 -27.34 12.53
N LEU A 225 15.13 -27.16 11.62
CA LEU A 225 13.82 -27.80 11.72
C LEU A 225 13.98 -29.32 11.69
N LYS A 226 14.72 -29.86 10.71
CA LYS A 226 14.92 -31.30 10.60
C LYS A 226 15.53 -31.88 11.88
N GLN A 227 16.61 -31.27 12.37
CA GLN A 227 17.24 -31.68 13.62
C GLN A 227 16.30 -31.61 14.82
N LEU A 228 15.47 -30.56 14.92
CA LEU A 228 14.50 -30.41 15.99
C LEU A 228 13.41 -31.49 15.91
N LEU A 229 12.87 -31.75 14.73
CA LEU A 229 11.86 -32.80 14.54
C LEU A 229 12.44 -34.19 14.78
N ASP A 230 13.74 -34.40 14.56
CA ASP A 230 14.44 -35.66 14.83
C ASP A 230 14.72 -35.89 16.33
N THR A 231 14.94 -34.83 17.10
CA THR A 231 15.34 -34.90 18.51
C THR A 231 14.20 -34.64 19.51
N ASP A 232 13.12 -33.99 19.09
CA ASP A 232 11.99 -33.61 19.96
C ASP A 232 10.65 -34.19 19.41
N PRO A 233 10.16 -35.30 20.00
CA PRO A 233 8.87 -35.90 19.63
C PRO A 233 7.66 -34.97 19.83
N GLN A 234 7.72 -34.04 20.78
CA GLN A 234 6.63 -33.10 21.04
C GLN A 234 6.59 -32.03 19.95
N ALA A 235 7.74 -31.49 19.56
CA ALA A 235 7.85 -30.58 18.42
C ALA A 235 7.40 -31.26 17.12
N ARG A 236 7.71 -32.55 16.94
CA ARG A 236 7.23 -33.34 15.80
C ARG A 236 5.71 -33.46 15.76
N ALA A 237 5.09 -33.86 16.87
CA ALA A 237 3.63 -33.98 16.95
C ALA A 237 2.94 -32.63 16.69
N GLU A 238 3.50 -31.53 17.23
CA GLU A 238 2.98 -30.18 16.98
C GLU A 238 3.09 -29.80 15.49
N TRP A 239 4.26 -30.05 14.87
CA TRP A 239 4.48 -29.78 13.46
C TRP A 239 3.57 -30.59 12.54
N GLU A 240 3.35 -31.88 12.80
CA GLU A 240 2.47 -32.73 12.00
C GLU A 240 1.00 -32.29 12.10
N SER A 241 0.58 -31.75 13.25
CA SER A 241 -0.79 -31.29 13.46
C SER A 241 -1.14 -30.00 12.70
N GLY A 242 -0.17 -29.09 12.51
CA GLY A 242 -0.47 -27.72 12.08
C GLY A 242 0.59 -27.04 11.22
N PHE A 243 1.68 -27.74 10.88
CA PHE A 243 2.86 -27.22 10.16
C PHE A 243 3.42 -25.94 10.79
N LYS A 244 3.31 -25.82 12.12
CA LYS A 244 3.72 -24.64 12.91
C LYS A 244 4.14 -25.08 14.29
N LEU A 245 5.21 -24.47 14.80
CA LEU A 245 5.66 -24.62 16.19
C LEU A 245 5.25 -23.37 16.98
N LYS A 246 4.78 -23.54 18.22
CA LYS A 246 4.46 -22.38 19.09
C LYS A 246 5.70 -21.57 19.45
N ASN A 247 6.79 -22.25 19.80
CA ASN A 247 8.08 -21.66 20.15
C ASN A 247 9.12 -22.03 19.11
N ASP A 248 9.03 -21.42 17.93
CA ASP A 248 9.93 -21.70 16.83
C ASP A 248 11.31 -21.03 17.04
N VAL A 249 12.30 -21.84 17.47
CA VAL A 249 13.69 -21.43 17.72
C VAL A 249 14.40 -20.88 16.47
N ARG A 250 13.86 -21.17 15.29
CA ARG A 250 14.42 -20.69 14.01
C ARG A 250 14.13 -19.22 13.77
N VAL A 251 13.15 -18.64 14.46
CA VAL A 251 12.72 -17.26 14.29
C VAL A 251 13.63 -16.33 15.09
N THR A 252 14.27 -15.38 14.40
CA THR A 252 15.19 -14.44 15.06
C THR A 252 14.43 -13.41 15.91
N ARG A 253 15.14 -12.70 16.79
CA ARG A 253 14.51 -11.67 17.65
C ARG A 253 13.84 -10.58 16.81
N ILE A 254 14.55 -10.08 15.79
CA ILE A 254 14.00 -9.14 14.81
C ILE A 254 12.88 -9.81 13.99
N GLY A 255 13.07 -11.07 13.58
CA GLY A 255 12.05 -11.84 12.86
C GLY A 255 10.71 -11.92 13.60
N ARG A 256 10.74 -12.05 14.93
CA ARG A 256 9.54 -12.05 15.77
C ARG A 256 8.82 -10.71 15.72
N LEU A 257 9.55 -9.59 15.81
CA LEU A 257 9.00 -8.25 15.66
C LEU A 257 8.37 -8.06 14.27
N LEU A 258 9.08 -8.44 13.22
CA LEU A 258 8.61 -8.33 11.84
C LEU A 258 7.29 -9.09 11.61
N ARG A 259 7.21 -10.33 12.08
CA ARG A 259 5.99 -11.16 11.95
C ARG A 259 4.82 -10.60 12.73
N ARG A 260 5.06 -10.17 13.99
CA ARG A 260 4.01 -9.60 14.85
C ARG A 260 3.41 -8.33 14.25
N THR A 261 4.25 -7.51 13.62
CA THR A 261 3.85 -6.23 13.00
C THR A 261 3.46 -6.37 11.53
N SER A 262 3.59 -7.57 10.95
CA SER A 262 3.44 -7.82 9.50
C SER A 262 4.38 -7.00 8.61
N LEU A 263 5.45 -6.42 9.19
CA LEU A 263 6.46 -5.67 8.44
C LEU A 263 7.28 -6.60 7.54
N ASP A 264 7.32 -7.91 7.81
CA ASP A 264 7.98 -8.90 6.96
C ASP A 264 7.43 -8.92 5.53
N GLU A 265 6.20 -8.47 5.31
CA GLU A 265 5.53 -8.52 4.01
C GLU A 265 5.73 -7.27 3.14
N LEU A 266 6.35 -6.21 3.67
CA LEU A 266 6.57 -4.97 2.91
C LEU A 266 7.38 -5.15 1.61
N PRO A 267 8.37 -6.07 1.50
CA PRO A 267 9.07 -6.32 0.24
C PRO A 267 8.16 -6.79 -0.91
N GLN A 268 6.93 -7.25 -0.61
CA GLN A 268 5.93 -7.60 -1.63
C GLN A 268 5.50 -6.39 -2.47
N LEU A 269 5.73 -5.15 -2.01
CA LEU A 269 5.54 -3.96 -2.84
C LEU A 269 6.35 -4.05 -4.15
N TRP A 270 7.54 -4.69 -4.12
CA TRP A 270 8.31 -4.93 -5.34
C TRP A 270 7.64 -5.95 -6.28
N ASN A 271 6.99 -6.99 -5.72
CA ASN A 271 6.17 -7.91 -6.51
C ASN A 271 4.97 -7.20 -7.15
N VAL A 272 4.38 -6.22 -6.45
CA VAL A 272 3.35 -5.35 -7.01
C VAL A 272 3.91 -4.55 -8.17
N MET A 273 5.07 -3.89 -8.01
CA MET A 273 5.70 -3.14 -9.11
C MET A 273 6.02 -4.02 -10.33
N ARG A 274 6.48 -5.26 -10.12
CA ARG A 274 6.73 -6.24 -11.21
C ARG A 274 5.47 -6.83 -11.84
N GLY A 275 4.30 -6.63 -11.24
CA GLY A 275 3.03 -7.13 -11.77
C GLY A 275 2.78 -8.62 -11.53
N GLU A 276 3.53 -9.19 -10.60
CA GLU A 276 3.33 -10.54 -10.05
C GLU A 276 2.18 -10.53 -9.03
N MET A 277 2.10 -9.45 -8.25
CA MET A 277 1.08 -9.20 -7.23
C MET A 277 0.28 -7.92 -7.50
N SER A 278 -0.74 -7.74 -6.68
CA SER A 278 -1.59 -6.56 -6.58
C SER A 278 -1.59 -6.03 -5.14
N LEU A 279 -1.97 -4.76 -4.92
CA LEU A 279 -2.14 -4.27 -3.54
C LEU A 279 -3.27 -5.02 -2.83
N VAL A 280 -4.37 -5.26 -3.56
CA VAL A 280 -5.56 -5.95 -3.08
C VAL A 280 -5.90 -7.10 -4.02
N GLY A 281 -6.11 -8.29 -3.47
CA GLY A 281 -6.42 -9.52 -4.21
C GLY A 281 -6.51 -10.75 -3.30
N PRO A 282 -6.78 -11.94 -3.85
CA PRO A 282 -6.68 -13.20 -3.13
C PRO A 282 -5.29 -13.42 -2.54
N ARG A 283 -5.16 -14.08 -1.40
CA ARG A 283 -3.83 -14.30 -0.79
C ARG A 283 -2.98 -15.20 -1.69
N PRO A 284 -1.68 -14.90 -1.89
CA PRO A 284 -0.79 -15.82 -2.61
C PRO A 284 -0.67 -17.17 -1.88
N ILE A 285 -1.08 -18.24 -2.57
CA ILE A 285 -1.04 -19.62 -2.06
C ILE A 285 0.09 -20.45 -2.69
N VAL A 286 0.40 -21.60 -2.09
CA VAL A 286 1.28 -22.61 -2.70
C VAL A 286 0.51 -23.56 -3.63
N ASP A 287 1.22 -24.37 -4.41
CA ASP A 287 0.60 -25.33 -5.33
C ASP A 287 -0.26 -26.37 -4.61
N GLU A 288 0.15 -26.81 -3.42
CA GLU A 288 -0.60 -27.79 -2.60
C GLU A 288 -1.94 -27.21 -2.12
N GLU A 289 -1.96 -25.90 -1.86
CA GLU A 289 -3.17 -25.16 -1.46
C GLU A 289 -4.12 -24.95 -2.64
N LEU A 290 -3.62 -24.95 -3.88
CA LEU A 290 -4.43 -24.71 -5.08
C LEU A 290 -5.50 -25.79 -5.27
N VAL A 291 -5.22 -27.04 -4.89
CA VAL A 291 -6.17 -28.16 -4.97
C VAL A 291 -7.41 -27.90 -4.11
N ARG A 292 -7.26 -27.18 -2.99
CA ARG A 292 -8.34 -26.87 -2.06
C ARG A 292 -9.37 -25.88 -2.61
N TYR A 293 -9.05 -25.20 -3.71
CA TYR A 293 -10.00 -24.31 -4.39
C TYR A 293 -11.04 -25.07 -5.23
N GLY A 294 -10.79 -26.34 -5.58
CA GLY A 294 -11.73 -27.14 -6.39
C GLY A 294 -12.20 -26.40 -7.64
N ALA A 295 -13.52 -26.36 -7.86
CA ALA A 295 -14.14 -25.71 -9.02
C ALA A 295 -13.95 -24.18 -9.08
N ASP A 296 -13.60 -23.55 -7.97
CA ASP A 296 -13.43 -22.09 -7.86
C ASP A 296 -12.01 -21.62 -8.18
N VAL A 297 -11.08 -22.54 -8.48
CA VAL A 297 -9.68 -22.23 -8.83
C VAL A 297 -9.56 -21.20 -9.97
N LYS A 298 -10.51 -21.21 -10.91
CA LYS A 298 -10.59 -20.25 -12.02
C LYS A 298 -10.64 -18.79 -11.55
N TYR A 299 -11.30 -18.50 -10.42
CA TYR A 299 -11.38 -17.13 -9.91
C TYR A 299 -10.04 -16.64 -9.37
N TYR A 300 -9.30 -17.53 -8.69
CA TYR A 300 -7.94 -17.25 -8.23
C TYR A 300 -7.00 -16.99 -9.40
N LEU A 301 -6.97 -17.89 -10.38
CA LEU A 301 -6.04 -17.82 -11.52
C LEU A 301 -6.34 -16.67 -12.49
N GLN A 302 -7.53 -16.09 -12.48
CA GLN A 302 -7.89 -14.95 -13.34
C GLN A 302 -7.27 -13.62 -12.89
N VAL A 303 -6.88 -13.51 -11.62
CA VAL A 303 -6.46 -12.25 -11.01
C VAL A 303 -5.05 -12.35 -10.44
N ARG A 304 -4.42 -11.21 -10.15
CA ARG A 304 -3.13 -11.21 -9.44
C ARG A 304 -3.42 -11.40 -7.94
N PRO A 305 -2.65 -12.24 -7.22
CA PRO A 305 -2.77 -12.31 -5.78
C PRO A 305 -2.40 -10.97 -5.13
N GLY A 306 -3.01 -10.69 -3.99
CA GLY A 306 -2.89 -9.44 -3.25
C GLY A 306 -1.91 -9.51 -2.09
N MET A 307 -1.29 -8.37 -1.75
CA MET A 307 -0.65 -8.18 -0.44
C MET A 307 -1.70 -8.26 0.68
N THR A 308 -2.86 -7.65 0.44
CA THR A 308 -4.04 -7.76 1.28
C THR A 308 -5.27 -8.22 0.48
N GLY A 309 -6.36 -8.57 1.15
CA GLY A 309 -7.50 -9.22 0.54
C GLY A 309 -8.72 -9.23 1.45
N LEU A 310 -9.88 -9.52 0.86
CA LEU A 310 -11.15 -9.49 1.58
C LEU A 310 -11.14 -10.45 2.78
N TRP A 311 -10.63 -11.67 2.61
CA TRP A 311 -10.55 -12.63 3.71
C TRP A 311 -9.59 -12.16 4.81
N GLN A 312 -8.46 -11.52 4.45
CA GLN A 312 -7.45 -11.01 5.40
C GLN A 312 -8.01 -9.94 6.33
N VAL A 313 -9.06 -9.22 5.90
CA VAL A 313 -9.71 -8.16 6.69
C VAL A 313 -11.06 -8.57 7.30
N SER A 314 -11.57 -9.76 6.99
CA SER A 314 -12.92 -10.21 7.40
C SER A 314 -12.95 -11.19 8.58
N GLY A 315 -11.81 -11.71 9.04
CA GLY A 315 -11.79 -12.62 10.20
C GLY A 315 -10.48 -13.37 10.47
N ARG A 316 -9.49 -13.34 9.56
CA ARG A 316 -8.19 -14.04 9.66
C ARG A 316 -8.33 -15.50 10.17
N SER A 317 -7.67 -15.85 11.26
CA SER A 317 -7.34 -17.21 11.73
C SER A 317 -8.53 -18.06 12.17
N ASN A 318 -9.70 -17.47 12.43
CA ASN A 318 -10.91 -18.20 12.84
C ASN A 318 -11.83 -18.58 11.66
N THR A 319 -11.42 -18.33 10.43
CA THR A 319 -12.17 -18.75 9.24
C THR A 319 -11.65 -20.09 8.72
N ASP A 320 -12.58 -21.02 8.48
CA ASP A 320 -12.29 -22.27 7.78
C ASP A 320 -11.80 -21.98 6.35
N TYR A 321 -11.16 -22.96 5.72
CA TYR A 321 -10.56 -22.73 4.41
C TYR A 321 -11.60 -22.49 3.32
N ALA A 322 -12.77 -23.15 3.41
CA ALA A 322 -13.85 -22.97 2.44
C ALA A 322 -14.38 -21.53 2.47
N THR A 323 -14.52 -20.92 3.65
CA THR A 323 -14.88 -19.51 3.80
C THR A 323 -13.82 -18.58 3.21
N ARG A 324 -12.52 -18.91 3.32
CA ARG A 324 -11.47 -18.10 2.68
C ARG A 324 -11.62 -18.11 1.15
N VAL A 325 -11.83 -19.30 0.57
CA VAL A 325 -12.08 -19.46 -0.87
C VAL A 325 -13.33 -18.68 -1.28
N SER A 326 -14.43 -18.79 -0.52
CA SER A 326 -15.68 -18.08 -0.85
C SER A 326 -15.53 -16.56 -0.78
N LEU A 327 -14.74 -16.03 0.16
CA LEU A 327 -14.40 -14.60 0.25
C LEU A 327 -13.52 -14.15 -0.92
N ASP A 328 -12.55 -14.95 -1.34
CA ASP A 328 -11.72 -14.65 -2.51
C ASP A 328 -12.55 -14.66 -3.81
N VAL A 329 -13.45 -15.63 -3.97
CA VAL A 329 -14.41 -15.68 -5.09
C VAL A 329 -15.34 -14.46 -5.06
N THR A 330 -15.86 -14.10 -3.89
CA THR A 330 -16.74 -12.94 -3.70
C THR A 330 -16.03 -11.63 -4.06
N TYR A 331 -14.76 -11.51 -3.70
CA TYR A 331 -13.92 -10.38 -4.08
C TYR A 331 -13.78 -10.28 -5.60
N VAL A 332 -13.42 -11.37 -6.28
CA VAL A 332 -13.19 -11.39 -7.74
C VAL A 332 -14.48 -11.09 -8.51
N ARG A 333 -15.61 -11.68 -8.09
CA ARG A 333 -16.92 -11.47 -8.73
C ARG A 333 -17.39 -10.03 -8.59
N ASN A 334 -17.30 -9.48 -7.38
CA ASN A 334 -17.90 -8.19 -7.04
C ASN A 334 -16.88 -7.05 -6.97
N TRP A 335 -15.76 -7.18 -7.69
CA TRP A 335 -14.71 -6.18 -7.59
C TRP A 335 -15.19 -4.78 -8.00
N SER A 336 -14.67 -3.79 -7.29
CA SER A 336 -14.68 -2.39 -7.69
C SER A 336 -13.50 -1.69 -7.05
N LEU A 337 -13.05 -0.59 -7.67
CA LEU A 337 -11.97 0.21 -7.12
C LEU A 337 -12.26 0.70 -5.69
N LEU A 338 -13.52 1.04 -5.39
CA LEU A 338 -13.94 1.41 -4.04
C LEU A 338 -13.69 0.30 -3.03
N ARG A 339 -14.03 -0.94 -3.38
CA ARG A 339 -13.82 -2.08 -2.49
C ARG A 339 -12.33 -2.29 -2.20
N ASP A 340 -11.46 -2.08 -3.19
CA ASP A 340 -10.01 -2.11 -2.95
C ASP A 340 -9.58 -1.05 -1.94
N VAL A 341 -10.05 0.20 -2.09
CA VAL A 341 -9.78 1.29 -1.15
C VAL A 341 -10.28 0.95 0.25
N VAL A 342 -11.53 0.44 0.37
CA VAL A 342 -12.10 0.02 1.65
C VAL A 342 -11.29 -1.11 2.29
N ILE A 343 -10.86 -2.10 1.50
CA ILE A 343 -10.02 -3.19 2.01
C ILE A 343 -8.68 -2.63 2.52
N LEU A 344 -8.01 -1.75 1.77
CA LEU A 344 -6.75 -1.13 2.21
C LEU A 344 -6.89 -0.38 3.54
N PHE A 345 -7.94 0.43 3.72
CA PHE A 345 -8.20 1.11 4.99
C PHE A 345 -8.50 0.13 6.13
N ARG A 346 -9.26 -0.95 5.87
CA ARG A 346 -9.48 -2.01 6.85
C ARG A 346 -8.18 -2.72 7.22
N THR A 347 -7.26 -2.90 6.27
CA THR A 347 -5.95 -3.49 6.52
C THR A 347 -5.14 -2.68 7.52
N ILE A 348 -5.12 -1.34 7.39
CA ILE A 348 -4.45 -0.46 8.37
C ILE A 348 -5.01 -0.70 9.78
N LYS A 349 -6.34 -0.73 9.92
CA LYS A 349 -7.00 -0.99 11.21
C LYS A 349 -6.64 -2.37 11.79
N VAL A 350 -6.57 -3.40 10.94
CA VAL A 350 -6.21 -4.76 11.35
C VAL A 350 -4.74 -4.86 11.79
N VAL A 351 -3.82 -4.23 11.04
CA VAL A 351 -2.39 -4.22 11.36
C VAL A 351 -2.12 -3.45 12.66
N VAL A 352 -2.71 -2.27 12.84
CA VAL A 352 -2.53 -1.46 14.06
C VAL A 352 -3.10 -2.15 15.30
N LYS A 353 -4.22 -2.86 15.18
CA LYS A 353 -4.82 -3.58 16.32
C LYS A 353 -4.12 -4.89 16.68
N GLY A 354 -3.14 -5.36 15.90
CA GLY A 354 -2.38 -6.57 16.18
C GLY A 354 -3.19 -7.88 16.28
N HIS A 355 -4.46 -7.90 15.85
CA HIS A 355 -5.31 -9.08 16.01
C HIS A 355 -4.87 -10.22 15.07
N GLY A 356 -4.51 -11.36 15.67
CA GLY A 356 -4.22 -12.62 14.97
C GLY A 356 -2.81 -12.76 14.37
N ALA A 357 -1.84 -11.93 14.79
CA ALA A 357 -0.42 -12.19 14.54
C ALA A 357 0.14 -12.96 15.74
N TYR A 358 0.23 -14.29 15.62
CA TYR A 358 0.90 -15.17 16.58
C TYR A 358 2.28 -15.55 16.03
#